data_AF-A0A171DJV5-F1
#
_entry.id   AF-A0A171DJV5-F1
#
_cell.length_a   1.000
_cell.length_b   1.000
_cell.length_c   1.000
_cell.angle_alpha   90.00
_cell.angle_beta   90.00
_cell.angle_gamma   90.00
#
_symmetry.space_group_name_H-M   'P 1'
#
loop_
_entity.id
_entity.type
_entity.pdbx_description
1 polymer ?
#
loop_
_entity_poly.entity_id
_entity_poly.type
_entity_poly.pdbx_seq_one_letter_code
_entity_poly.pdbx_strand_id
1 'polypeptide(L)'
;MTVNELNTVYGRRWRISAALGGGWYAVRRDDLSQESIRRGLSYVRCGRTLEELAGRLAAEKRIEEQWRTVSVPGEVLDLVADDPPEQARQRG
;
A
#
# COMPACT_ATOMS: atom_id res chain seq x y z
N MET A 1 18.64 7.36 -14.70
CA MET A 1 17.27 6.86 -14.95
C MET A 1 16.52 7.85 -15.83
N THR A 2 15.90 7.39 -16.90
CA THR A 2 15.14 8.22 -17.86
C THR A 2 13.63 8.13 -17.63
N VAL A 3 12.86 9.08 -18.17
CA VAL A 3 11.39 9.05 -18.12
C VAL A 3 10.81 7.83 -18.85
N ASN A 4 11.49 7.34 -19.89
CA ASN A 4 11.05 6.16 -20.62
C ASN A 4 11.20 4.90 -19.77
N GLU A 5 12.34 4.73 -19.09
CA GLU A 5 12.55 3.63 -18.13
C GLU A 5 11.52 3.66 -16.99
N LEU A 6 11.24 4.86 -16.45
CA LEU A 6 10.22 5.06 -15.42
C LEU A 6 8.82 4.65 -15.90
N ASN A 7 8.47 4.98 -17.14
CA ASN A 7 7.21 4.54 -17.75
C ASN A 7 7.19 3.03 -18.02
N THR A 8 8.30 2.43 -18.42
CA THR A 8 8.38 0.97 -18.59
C THR A 8 8.12 0.24 -17.27
N VAL A 9 8.67 0.72 -16.16
CA VAL A 9 8.54 0.07 -14.85
C VAL A 9 7.21 0.39 -14.16
N TYR A 10 6.80 1.66 -14.16
CA TYR A 10 5.66 2.13 -13.35
C TYR A 10 4.47 2.63 -14.17
N GLY A 11 4.63 2.79 -15.49
CA GLY A 11 3.66 3.44 -16.37
C GLY A 11 2.31 2.73 -16.51
N ARG A 12 2.25 1.44 -16.15
CA ARG A 12 0.97 0.70 -16.06
C ARG A 12 0.04 1.31 -15.01
N ARG A 13 0.59 1.76 -13.89
CA ARG A 13 -0.15 2.25 -12.73
C ARG A 13 -0.06 3.76 -12.53
N TRP A 14 0.96 4.37 -13.11
CA TRP A 14 1.25 5.79 -12.94
C TRP A 14 1.31 6.49 -14.31
N ARG A 15 0.75 7.68 -14.41
CA ARG A 15 1.02 8.63 -15.48
C ARG A 15 2.12 9.58 -14.99
N ILE A 16 3.27 9.55 -15.66
CA ILE A 16 4.47 10.30 -15.28
C ILE A 16 4.63 11.49 -16.23
N SER A 17 4.85 12.68 -15.69
CA SER A 17 4.93 13.92 -16.48
C SER A 17 5.81 14.97 -15.81
N ALA A 18 6.33 15.90 -16.61
CA ALA A 18 7.11 17.02 -16.11
C ALA A 18 6.19 18.11 -15.52
N ALA A 19 6.58 18.70 -14.39
CA ALA A 19 5.83 19.78 -13.75
C ALA A 19 6.16 21.14 -14.39
N LEU A 20 5.18 22.05 -14.44
CA LEU A 20 5.31 23.38 -15.04
C LEU A 20 6.37 24.28 -14.35
N GLY A 21 6.69 24.00 -13.07
CA GLY A 21 7.71 24.74 -12.30
C GLY A 21 9.07 24.05 -12.20
N GLY A 22 9.31 23.01 -13.01
CA GLY A 22 10.48 22.15 -12.90
C GLY A 22 10.24 20.93 -12.02
N GLY A 23 10.95 19.85 -12.32
CA GLY A 23 10.78 18.54 -11.69
C GLY A 23 9.70 17.68 -12.34
N TRP A 24 9.30 16.65 -11.62
CA TRP A 24 8.49 15.55 -12.13
C TRP A 24 7.38 15.17 -11.17
N TYR A 25 6.26 14.74 -11.72
CA TYR A 25 5.16 14.18 -10.95
C TYR A 25 4.63 12.92 -11.60
N ALA A 26 4.03 12.08 -10.77
CA ALA A 26 3.34 10.87 -11.16
C ALA A 26 1.94 10.88 -10.54
N VAL A 27 0.93 10.62 -11.35
CA VAL A 27 -0.47 10.47 -10.93
C VAL A 27 -0.89 9.03 -11.12
N ARG A 28 -1.46 8.42 -10.09
CA ARG A 28 -1.95 7.05 -10.14
C ARG A 28 -3.15 6.96 -11.08
N ARG A 29 -3.22 5.88 -11.87
CA ARG A 29 -4.29 5.62 -12.83
C ARG A 29 -5.46 4.87 -12.19
N ASP A 30 -5.15 3.99 -11.25
CA ASP A 30 -6.13 3.21 -10.49
C ASP A 30 -6.64 3.99 -9.29
N ASP A 31 -7.90 3.74 -8.94
CA ASP A 31 -8.48 4.29 -7.72
C ASP A 31 -7.95 3.58 -6.47
N LEU A 32 -7.83 4.32 -5.37
CA LEU A 32 -7.39 3.79 -4.10
C LEU A 32 -8.58 3.58 -3.17
N SER A 33 -8.70 2.38 -2.62
CA SER A 33 -9.62 2.13 -1.52
C SER A 33 -9.25 3.01 -0.31
N GLN A 34 -10.23 3.37 0.50
CA GLN A 34 -10.01 4.13 1.74
C GLN A 34 -8.95 3.49 2.66
N GLU A 35 -8.92 2.16 2.70
CA GLU A 35 -7.92 1.42 3.46
C GLU A 35 -6.50 1.59 2.90
N SER A 36 -6.34 1.63 1.58
CA SER A 36 -5.06 1.90 0.92
C SER A 36 -4.53 3.29 1.28
N ILE A 37 -5.41 4.30 1.31
CA ILE A 37 -5.07 5.67 1.69
C ILE A 37 -4.64 5.73 3.15
N ARG A 38 -5.38 5.09 4.07
CA ARG A 38 -5.00 5.01 5.50
C ARG A 38 -3.65 4.34 5.72
N ARG A 39 -3.27 3.40 4.85
CA ARG A 39 -1.97 2.70 4.87
C ARG A 39 -0.84 3.51 4.24
N GLY A 40 -1.08 4.74 3.82
CA GLY A 40 -0.07 5.69 3.34
C GLY A 40 0.13 5.72 1.83
N LEU A 41 -0.70 4.99 1.06
CA LEU A 41 -0.69 5.10 -0.40
C LEU A 41 -1.26 6.45 -0.85
N SER A 42 -0.74 6.97 -1.94
CA SER A 42 -1.11 8.29 -2.45
C SER A 42 -1.51 8.24 -3.93
N TYR A 43 -2.39 9.15 -4.33
CA TYR A 43 -2.74 9.33 -5.75
C TYR A 43 -1.66 10.10 -6.53
N VAL A 44 -0.85 10.90 -5.85
CA VAL A 44 0.17 11.75 -6.49
C VAL A 44 1.49 11.62 -5.75
N ARG A 45 2.58 11.51 -6.52
CA ARG A 45 3.96 11.65 -6.03
C ARG A 45 4.70 12.65 -6.89
N CYS A 46 5.49 13.50 -6.27
CA CYS A 46 6.36 14.48 -6.94
C CYS A 46 7.83 14.20 -6.62
N GLY A 47 8.75 14.68 -7.44
CA GLY A 47 10.19 14.65 -7.19
C GLY A 47 10.86 15.77 -7.98
N ARG A 48 11.96 16.35 -7.48
CA ARG A 48 12.69 17.40 -8.23
C ARG A 48 13.47 16.78 -9.38
N THR A 49 13.88 15.53 -9.23
CA THR A 49 14.53 14.72 -10.27
C THR A 49 13.73 13.44 -10.57
N LEU A 50 14.02 12.82 -11.71
CA LEU A 50 13.47 11.50 -12.05
C LEU A 50 13.87 10.44 -11.02
N GLU A 51 15.07 10.52 -10.46
CA GLU A 51 15.59 9.57 -9.46
C GLU A 51 14.84 9.69 -8.13
N GLU A 52 14.57 10.92 -7.66
CA GLU A 52 13.72 11.13 -6.48
C GLU A 52 12.32 10.57 -6.71
N LEU A 53 11.74 10.83 -7.89
CA LEU A 53 10.43 10.30 -8.23
C LEU A 53 10.44 8.77 -8.25
N ALA A 54 11.48 8.15 -8.83
CA ALA A 54 11.62 6.70 -8.86
C ALA A 54 11.73 6.09 -7.47
N GLY A 55 12.49 6.71 -6.55
CA GLY A 55 12.59 6.25 -5.16
C GLY A 55 11.24 6.30 -4.44
N ARG A 56 10.46 7.36 -4.66
CA ARG A 56 9.11 7.49 -4.08
C ARG A 56 8.12 6.49 -4.67
N LEU A 57 8.20 6.22 -5.98
CA LEU A 57 7.38 5.20 -6.63
C LEU A 57 7.75 3.78 -6.20
N ALA A 58 9.04 3.51 -5.96
CA ALA A 58 9.49 2.23 -5.40
C ALA A 58 8.96 2.02 -3.99
N ALA A 59 8.93 3.08 -3.15
CA ALA A 59 8.34 3.01 -1.82
C ALA A 59 6.82 2.73 -1.86
N GLU A 60 6.07 3.42 -2.74
CA GLU A 60 4.64 3.13 -2.97
C GLU A 60 4.42 1.67 -3.38
N LYS A 61 5.24 1.18 -4.32
CA LYS A 61 5.15 -0.21 -4.80
C LYS A 61 5.41 -1.19 -3.66
N ARG A 62 6.41 -0.95 -2.82
CA ARG A 62 6.73 -1.80 -1.67
C ARG A 62 5.59 -1.86 -0.66
N ILE A 63 4.97 -0.73 -0.34
CA ILE A 63 3.80 -0.67 0.54
C ILE A 63 2.65 -1.49 -0.08
N GLU A 64 2.38 -1.30 -1.38
CA GLU A 64 1.34 -2.05 -2.08
C GLU A 64 1.58 -3.57 -2.07
N GLU A 65 2.82 -4.02 -2.32
CA GLU A 65 3.22 -5.43 -2.34
C GLU A 65 3.16 -6.07 -0.94
N GLN A 66 3.57 -5.34 0.09
CA GLN A 66 3.49 -5.78 1.48
C GLN A 66 2.04 -6.08 1.88
N TRP A 67 1.09 -5.26 1.45
CA TRP A 67 -0.32 -5.44 1.82
C TRP A 67 -1.08 -6.39 0.91
N ARG A 68 -0.70 -6.49 -0.37
CA ARG A 68 -1.32 -7.45 -1.29
C ARG A 68 -1.06 -8.90 -0.89
N THR A 69 0.13 -9.17 -0.33
CA THR A 69 0.51 -10.50 0.18
C THR A 69 -0.28 -10.92 1.44
N VAL A 70 -0.88 -9.97 2.17
CA VAL A 70 -1.67 -10.25 3.38
C VAL A 70 -3.14 -10.60 3.05
N SER A 71 -3.57 -10.48 1.80
CA SER A 71 -4.86 -11.02 1.35
C SER A 71 -4.71 -12.47 0.87
N VAL A 72 -4.56 -13.38 1.83
CA VAL A 72 -5.06 -14.76 1.66
C VAL A 72 -6.49 -14.83 2.20
N PRO A 73 -7.46 -15.36 1.43
CA PRO A 73 -8.81 -15.63 1.89
C PRO A 73 -8.93 -17.01 2.57
N GLY A 74 -9.53 -17.05 3.77
CA GLY A 74 -10.22 -18.23 4.32
C GLY A 74 -9.41 -19.34 5.01
N GLU A 75 -9.22 -19.22 6.33
CA GLU A 75 -9.05 -20.27 7.37
C GLU A 75 -8.63 -19.49 8.64
N VAL A 76 -9.29 -19.44 9.78
CA VAL A 76 -10.25 -20.32 10.46
C VAL A 76 -11.18 -19.44 11.32
N LEU A 77 -12.48 -19.71 11.21
CA LEU A 77 -13.50 -19.32 12.17
C LEU A 77 -13.82 -20.57 13.01
N ASP A 78 -13.08 -20.79 14.09
CA ASP A 78 -13.40 -21.66 15.24
C ASP A 78 -12.19 -21.52 16.17
N LEU A 79 -12.27 -21.01 17.41
CA LEU A 79 -13.10 -21.50 18.48
C LEU A 79 -13.17 -20.37 19.52
N VAL A 80 -14.33 -19.76 19.66
CA VAL A 80 -14.72 -19.11 20.91
C VAL A 80 -15.04 -20.26 21.87
N ALA A 81 -14.02 -20.76 22.57
CA ALA A 81 -14.22 -21.43 23.84
C ALA A 81 -14.02 -20.35 24.91
N ASP A 82 -15.10 -19.61 25.15
CA ASP A 82 -15.32 -18.95 26.43
C ASP A 82 -15.46 -20.09 27.45
N ASP A 83 -14.34 -20.55 28.00
CA ASP A 83 -14.33 -21.39 29.19
C ASP A 83 -14.30 -20.41 30.38
N PRO A 84 -15.43 -20.14 31.05
CA PRO A 84 -15.41 -19.33 32.25
C PRO A 84 -14.60 -20.09 33.32
N PRO A 85 -13.62 -19.45 33.98
CA PRO A 85 -12.95 -20.08 35.11
C PRO A 85 -13.94 -20.15 36.28
N GLU A 86 -14.70 -21.24 36.39
CA GLU A 86 -15.48 -21.57 37.59
C GLU A 86 -14.54 -22.06 38.70
N GLN A 87 -13.74 -21.13 39.21
CA GLN A 87 -13.13 -21.27 40.53
C GLN A 87 -14.15 -20.82 41.58
N ALA A 88 -14.44 -21.77 42.48
CA ALA A 88 -15.11 -21.62 43.77
C ALA A 88 -16.65 -21.63 43.77
N ARG A 89 -17.22 -22.74 44.27
CA ARG A 89 -17.55 -22.84 45.72
C ARG A 89 -18.12 -24.21 46.12
N GLN A 90 -17.43 -24.82 47.08
CA GLN A 90 -17.98 -25.34 48.33
C GLN A 90 -18.97 -26.51 48.33
N ARG A 91 -18.52 -27.55 49.07
CA ARG A 91 -19.23 -28.28 50.13
C ARG A 91 -20.43 -29.14 49.73
N GLY A 92 -20.27 -30.44 50.00
CA GLY A 92 -21.33 -31.42 50.16
C GLY A 92 -20.73 -32.77 50.50
#